data_AF-A0A946TWJ0-F1
#
_entry.id   AF-A0A946TWJ0-F1
#
_cell.length_a   1.000
_cell.length_b   1.000
_cell.length_c   1.000
_cell.angle_alpha   90.00
_cell.angle_beta   90.00
_cell.angle_gamma   90.00
#
_symmetry.space_group_name_H-M   'P 1'
#
loop_
_entity.id
_entity.type
_entity.pdbx_description
1 polymer ?
#
loop_
_entity_poly.entity_id
_entity_poly.type
_entity_poly.pdbx_seq_one_letter_code
_entity_poly.pdbx_strand_id
1 'polypeptide(L)'
;MTKEEAKEMLDNQLREILAWHFSEETGCPFWLDWKKESGWDPREEVQSFDDIHKFDHFQDEWLRDEKNERFVPKGMDGRPFNVFETGGTTGLPKQRVGWDDYKHDYEMFSETLSDEQFPRGANWIMIGPTGPRRLRLAVEHLAQHRGGSCYHVDL
;
A
#
# COMPACT_ATOMS: atom_id res chain seq x y z
N MET A 1 -15.59 -18.73 7.30
CA MET A 1 -16.03 -17.90 6.17
C MET A 1 -16.12 -18.79 4.94
N THR A 2 -17.28 -18.82 4.28
CA THR A 2 -17.47 -19.49 3.00
C THR A 2 -16.82 -18.67 1.88
N LYS A 3 -16.73 -19.25 0.68
CA LYS A 3 -16.22 -18.52 -0.49
C LYS A 3 -17.12 -17.34 -0.85
N GLU A 4 -18.42 -17.52 -0.71
CA GLU A 4 -19.45 -16.52 -0.99
C GLU A 4 -19.36 -15.35 0.00
N GLU A 5 -19.24 -15.65 1.30
CA GLU A 5 -19.03 -14.62 2.34
C GLU A 5 -17.73 -13.84 2.09
N ALA A 6 -16.64 -14.53 1.70
CA ALA A 6 -15.37 -13.89 1.39
C ALA A 6 -15.48 -12.95 0.17
N LYS A 7 -16.22 -13.38 -0.86
CA LYS A 7 -16.47 -12.57 -2.05
C LYS A 7 -17.28 -11.32 -1.70
N GLU A 8 -18.36 -11.47 -0.93
CA GLU A 8 -19.19 -10.34 -0.52
C GLU A 8 -18.41 -9.33 0.34
N MET A 9 -17.55 -9.80 1.24
CA MET A 9 -16.65 -8.94 2.01
C MET A 9 -15.67 -8.16 1.12
N LEU A 10 -15.08 -8.81 0.11
CA LEU A 10 -14.19 -8.16 -0.85
C LEU A 10 -14.94 -7.09 -1.65
N ASP A 11 -16.13 -7.40 -2.15
CA ASP A 11 -16.93 -6.45 -2.94
C ASP A 11 -17.39 -5.25 -2.09
N ASN A 12 -17.74 -5.48 -0.82
CA ASN A 12 -18.05 -4.39 0.12
C ASN A 12 -16.84 -3.48 0.36
N GLN A 13 -15.69 -4.06 0.67
CA GLN A 13 -14.45 -3.31 0.90
C GLN A 13 -14.03 -2.52 -0.34
N LEU A 14 -14.17 -3.10 -1.54
CA LEU A 14 -13.89 -2.41 -2.80
C LEU A 14 -14.74 -1.15 -2.94
N ARG A 15 -16.06 -1.24 -2.68
CA ARG A 15 -16.96 -0.09 -2.75
C ARG A 15 -16.58 1.00 -1.75
N GLU A 16 -16.15 0.65 -0.54
CA GLU A 16 -15.66 1.61 0.46
C GLU A 16 -14.38 2.32 -0.01
N ILE A 17 -13.41 1.57 -0.57
CA ILE A 17 -12.17 2.11 -1.13
C ILE A 17 -12.47 3.07 -2.28
N LEU A 18 -13.35 2.70 -3.20
CA LEU A 18 -13.75 3.56 -4.32
C LEU A 18 -14.45 4.82 -3.83
N ALA A 19 -15.38 4.70 -2.86
CA ALA A 19 -16.06 5.84 -2.26
C ALA A 19 -15.06 6.82 -1.63
N TRP A 20 -14.03 6.31 -0.93
CA TRP A 20 -12.98 7.11 -0.33
C TRP A 20 -12.10 7.81 -1.38
N HIS A 21 -11.59 7.07 -2.37
CA HIS A 21 -10.61 7.60 -3.33
C HIS A 21 -11.22 8.53 -4.39
N PHE A 22 -12.50 8.35 -4.74
CA PHE A 22 -13.18 9.14 -5.77
C PHE A 22 -14.18 10.17 -5.23
N SER A 23 -14.13 10.44 -3.92
CA SER A 23 -14.84 11.57 -3.27
C SER A 23 -13.96 12.81 -3.20
N GLU A 24 -14.53 13.99 -3.45
CA GLU A 24 -13.81 15.27 -3.34
C GLU A 24 -13.43 15.63 -1.89
N GLU A 25 -14.09 15.02 -0.90
CA GLU A 25 -13.83 15.27 0.51
C GLU A 25 -12.59 14.52 1.02
N THR A 26 -12.34 13.32 0.48
CA THR A 26 -11.35 12.37 1.02
C THR A 26 -10.28 11.96 0.01
N GLY A 27 -10.59 11.97 -1.29
CA GLY A 27 -9.75 11.46 -2.36
C GLY A 27 -8.46 12.26 -2.60
N CYS A 28 -7.57 11.73 -3.43
CA CYS A 28 -6.33 12.41 -3.81
C CYS A 28 -6.48 13.15 -5.15
N PRO A 29 -5.72 14.25 -5.37
CA PRO A 29 -5.77 15.01 -6.62
C PRO A 29 -5.61 14.15 -7.88
N PHE A 30 -4.68 13.18 -7.86
CA PHE A 30 -4.42 12.32 -9.02
C PHE A 30 -5.68 11.57 -9.50
N TRP A 31 -6.34 10.83 -8.60
CA TRP A 31 -7.51 10.03 -8.97
C TRP A 31 -8.75 10.87 -9.28
N LEU A 32 -8.90 12.02 -8.61
CA LEU A 32 -10.01 12.93 -8.89
C LEU A 32 -9.87 13.59 -10.26
N ASP A 33 -8.64 13.91 -10.69
CA ASP A 33 -8.41 14.43 -12.03
C ASP A 33 -8.54 13.34 -13.09
N TRP A 34 -7.99 12.13 -12.84
CA TRP A 34 -8.20 10.97 -13.70
C TRP A 34 -9.69 10.70 -13.96
N LYS A 35 -10.54 10.78 -12.92
CA LYS A 35 -12.00 10.59 -13.04
C LYS A 35 -12.66 11.64 -13.95
N LYS A 36 -12.20 12.89 -13.91
CA LYS A 36 -12.73 13.94 -14.80
C LYS A 36 -12.38 13.65 -16.26
N GLU A 37 -11.20 13.08 -16.49
CA GLU A 37 -10.69 12.76 -17.83
C GLU A 37 -11.27 11.46 -18.39
N SER A 38 -11.52 10.46 -17.54
CA SER A 38 -12.03 9.15 -17.96
C SER A 38 -13.47 9.19 -18.47
N GLY A 39 -14.26 10.19 -18.04
CA GLY A 39 -15.65 10.36 -18.45
C GLY A 39 -16.64 9.41 -17.76
N TRP A 40 -16.21 8.69 -16.72
CA TRP A 40 -17.06 7.82 -15.90
C TRP A 40 -16.68 7.87 -14.42
N ASP A 41 -17.64 7.58 -13.54
CA ASP A 41 -17.43 7.53 -12.09
C ASP A 41 -17.23 6.09 -11.62
N PRO A 42 -16.04 5.72 -11.11
CA PRO A 42 -15.83 4.35 -10.63
C PRO A 42 -16.74 3.91 -9.50
N ARG A 43 -17.28 4.85 -8.73
CA ARG A 43 -18.24 4.56 -7.65
C ARG A 43 -19.58 4.04 -8.20
N GLU A 44 -19.90 4.36 -9.45
CA GLU A 44 -21.12 3.94 -10.13
C GLU A 44 -20.87 2.67 -10.96
N GLU A 45 -19.73 2.62 -11.64
CA GLU A 45 -19.43 1.58 -12.62
C GLU A 45 -18.80 0.30 -12.06
N VAL A 46 -18.13 0.36 -10.90
CA VAL A 46 -17.44 -0.79 -10.29
C VAL A 46 -18.16 -1.19 -9.03
N GLN A 47 -19.00 -2.22 -9.12
CA GLN A 47 -19.81 -2.72 -8.00
C GLN A 47 -19.26 -4.02 -7.41
N SER A 48 -18.38 -4.72 -8.11
CA SER A 48 -17.73 -5.94 -7.64
C SER A 48 -16.27 -5.98 -8.09
N PHE A 49 -15.47 -6.86 -7.49
CA PHE A 49 -14.09 -7.07 -7.91
C PHE A 49 -14.00 -7.57 -9.36
N ASP A 50 -15.05 -8.25 -9.84
CA ASP A 50 -15.13 -8.67 -11.23
C ASP A 50 -15.17 -7.47 -12.20
N ASP A 51 -15.59 -6.28 -11.76
CA ASP A 51 -15.66 -5.05 -12.58
C ASP A 51 -14.33 -4.28 -12.65
N ILE A 52 -13.30 -4.68 -11.87
CA ILE A 52 -12.03 -3.94 -11.78
C ILE A 52 -11.31 -3.80 -13.12
N HIS A 53 -11.58 -4.71 -14.05
CA HIS A 53 -11.05 -4.68 -15.42
C HIS A 53 -11.53 -3.50 -16.26
N LYS A 54 -12.52 -2.71 -15.79
CA LYS A 54 -12.92 -1.45 -16.41
C LYS A 54 -11.83 -0.37 -16.30
N PHE A 55 -10.94 -0.47 -15.31
CA PHE A 55 -9.74 0.37 -15.27
C PHE A 55 -8.72 -0.13 -16.30
N ASP A 56 -8.21 0.79 -17.11
CA ASP A 56 -7.05 0.51 -17.95
C ASP A 56 -5.83 0.16 -17.08
N HIS A 57 -4.82 -0.44 -17.72
CA HIS A 57 -3.55 -0.70 -17.06
C HIS A 57 -2.95 0.60 -16.50
N PHE A 58 -2.61 0.56 -15.21
CA PHE A 58 -1.92 1.65 -14.54
C PHE A 58 -0.56 1.90 -15.20
N GLN A 59 -0.31 3.14 -15.63
CA GLN A 59 0.95 3.51 -16.28
C GLN A 59 2.02 3.71 -15.20
N ASP A 60 3.04 2.86 -15.20
CA ASP A 60 4.01 2.84 -14.09
C ASP A 60 4.93 4.06 -14.09
N GLU A 61 5.04 4.74 -15.24
CA GLU A 61 5.77 5.98 -15.45
C GLU A 61 5.20 7.13 -14.62
N TRP A 62 3.90 7.11 -14.30
CA TRP A 62 3.30 8.10 -13.39
C TRP A 62 4.00 8.11 -12.03
N LEU A 63 4.48 6.97 -11.54
CA LEU A 63 5.19 6.89 -10.27
C LEU A 63 6.63 7.47 -10.35
N ARG A 64 7.13 7.83 -11.53
CA ARG A 64 8.44 8.44 -11.71
C ARG A 64 8.36 9.95 -11.85
N ASP A 65 7.35 10.40 -12.60
CA ASP A 65 7.25 11.80 -13.04
C ASP A 65 6.28 12.62 -12.19
N GLU A 66 5.31 11.97 -11.54
CA GLU A 66 4.30 12.66 -10.76
C GLU A 66 4.80 13.06 -9.37
N LYS A 67 4.33 14.21 -8.88
CA LYS A 67 4.62 14.65 -7.52
C LYS A 67 3.91 13.75 -6.52
N ASN A 68 4.66 13.25 -5.53
CA ASN A 68 4.16 12.39 -4.46
C ASN A 68 2.91 12.96 -3.77
N GLU A 69 2.83 14.28 -3.59
CA GLU A 69 1.71 14.97 -2.95
C GLU A 69 0.39 14.83 -3.71
N ARG A 70 0.41 14.59 -5.04
CA ARG A 70 -0.83 14.34 -5.80
C ARG A 70 -1.47 12.98 -5.48
N PHE A 71 -0.72 12.06 -4.91
CA PHE A 71 -1.23 10.78 -4.44
C PHE A 71 -1.71 10.83 -2.97
N VAL A 72 -1.52 11.96 -2.27
CA VAL A 72 -1.98 12.11 -0.88
C VAL A 72 -3.48 12.38 -0.86
N PRO A 73 -4.30 11.50 -0.25
CA PRO A 73 -5.72 11.75 -0.11
C PRO A 73 -5.96 12.94 0.83
N LYS A 74 -6.95 13.78 0.52
CA LYS A 74 -7.34 14.92 1.37
C LYS A 74 -7.75 14.47 2.78
N GLY A 75 -8.31 13.28 2.91
CA GLY A 75 -8.62 12.68 4.22
C GLY A 75 -7.38 12.39 5.09
N MET A 76 -6.18 12.49 4.52
CA MET A 76 -4.89 12.34 5.21
C MET A 76 -4.04 13.62 5.16
N ASP A 77 -4.63 14.76 4.80
CA ASP A 77 -3.89 16.02 4.65
C ASP A 77 -3.21 16.44 5.97
N GLY A 78 -2.03 17.06 5.84
CA GLY A 78 -1.18 17.43 6.96
C GLY A 78 -0.46 16.27 7.68
N ARG A 79 -0.77 15.00 7.34
CA ARG A 79 -0.08 13.83 7.90
C ARG A 79 1.17 13.48 7.05
N PRO A 80 2.40 13.54 7.61
CA PRO A 80 3.60 13.15 6.87
C PRO A 80 3.54 11.70 6.38
N PHE A 81 3.96 11.47 5.14
CA PHE A 81 4.03 10.15 4.51
C PHE A 81 5.47 9.65 4.37
N ASN A 82 5.63 8.34 4.24
CA ASN A 82 6.86 7.69 3.80
C ASN A 82 6.91 7.64 2.27
N VAL A 83 8.11 7.77 1.71
CA VAL A 83 8.37 7.54 0.29
C VAL A 83 9.11 6.22 0.12
N PHE A 84 8.57 5.35 -0.72
CA PHE A 84 9.15 4.04 -1.03
C PHE A 84 9.46 3.90 -2.52
N GLU A 85 10.64 3.38 -2.82
CA GLU A 85 11.13 3.26 -4.18
C GLU A 85 11.19 1.81 -4.69
N THR A 86 10.81 1.64 -5.95
CA THR A 86 10.97 0.39 -6.70
C THR A 86 11.71 0.60 -8.03
N GLY A 87 12.50 -0.39 -8.46
CA GLY A 87 13.42 -0.26 -9.60
C GLY A 87 14.61 0.67 -9.30
N GLY A 88 15.04 1.43 -10.31
CA GLY A 88 16.05 2.49 -10.17
C GLY A 88 17.47 2.15 -10.63
N THR A 89 17.73 0.91 -11.07
CA THR A 89 19.09 0.48 -11.45
C THR A 89 19.59 1.07 -12.77
N THR A 90 18.67 1.43 -13.68
CA THR A 90 18.99 1.94 -15.03
C THR A 90 18.35 3.30 -15.33
N GLY A 91 17.62 3.90 -14.39
CA GLY A 91 16.88 5.15 -14.59
C GLY A 91 16.22 5.64 -13.30
N LEU A 92 15.39 6.69 -13.39
CA LEU A 92 14.69 7.25 -12.23
C LEU A 92 13.81 6.18 -11.56
N PRO A 93 13.89 5.97 -10.24
CA PRO A 93 13.06 4.98 -9.56
C PRO A 93 11.57 5.37 -9.59
N LYS A 94 10.70 4.37 -9.44
CA LYS A 94 9.27 4.60 -9.18
C LYS A 94 9.07 4.87 -7.69
N GLN A 95 8.45 5.98 -7.34
CA GLN A 95 8.16 6.40 -5.98
C GLN A 95 6.70 6.13 -5.64
N ARG A 96 6.45 5.66 -4.41
CA ARG A 96 5.11 5.47 -3.85
C ARG A 96 5.05 6.06 -2.45
N VAL A 97 3.92 6.67 -2.11
CA VAL A 97 3.66 7.19 -0.76
C VAL A 97 2.94 6.15 0.10
N GLY A 98 3.20 6.15 1.40
CA GLY A 98 2.56 5.27 2.38
C GLY A 98 2.64 5.83 3.82
N TRP A 99 1.95 5.20 4.76
CA TRP A 99 1.93 5.65 6.17
C TRP A 99 2.12 4.47 7.12
N ASP A 100 1.05 3.71 7.37
CA ASP A 100 1.09 2.53 8.24
C ASP A 100 0.73 1.25 7.50
N ASP A 101 0.50 1.31 6.19
CA ASP A 101 0.15 0.16 5.37
C ASP A 101 1.18 -0.98 5.53
N TYR A 102 2.48 -0.65 5.56
CA TYR A 102 3.53 -1.64 5.78
C TYR A 102 3.50 -2.26 7.17
N LYS A 103 2.98 -1.56 8.17
CA LYS A 103 2.82 -2.07 9.53
C LYS A 103 1.66 -3.05 9.56
N HIS A 104 0.49 -2.63 9.07
CA HIS A 104 -0.72 -3.45 9.07
C HIS A 104 -0.51 -4.74 8.27
N ASP A 105 0.11 -4.64 7.08
CA ASP A 105 0.47 -5.80 6.26
C ASP A 105 1.34 -6.80 7.04
N TYR A 106 2.34 -6.31 7.76
CA TYR A 106 3.29 -7.17 8.47
C TYR A 106 2.77 -7.67 9.82
N GLU A 107 1.85 -6.95 10.45
CA GLU A 107 1.07 -7.45 11.60
C GLU A 107 0.18 -8.62 11.19
N MET A 108 -0.55 -8.50 10.08
CA MET A 108 -1.32 -9.61 9.51
C MET A 108 -0.41 -10.77 9.08
N PHE A 109 0.72 -10.48 8.42
CA PHE A 109 1.69 -11.51 8.06
C PHE A 109 2.26 -12.23 9.30
N SER A 110 2.48 -11.52 10.41
CA SER A 110 2.94 -12.10 11.67
C SER A 110 2.04 -13.22 12.19
N GLU A 111 0.73 -13.18 11.90
CA GLU A 111 -0.23 -14.21 12.30
C GLU A 111 0.00 -15.54 11.54
N THR A 112 0.66 -15.48 10.38
CA THR A 112 0.98 -16.66 9.56
C THR A 112 2.31 -17.32 9.94
N LEU A 113 3.13 -16.65 10.76
CA LEU A 113 4.44 -17.15 11.18
C LEU A 113 4.31 -18.05 12.42
N SER A 114 4.94 -19.22 12.37
CA SER A 114 4.97 -20.12 13.53
C SER A 114 5.85 -19.55 14.65
N ASP A 115 5.38 -19.67 15.90
CA ASP A 115 6.17 -19.28 17.07
C ASP A 115 7.36 -20.24 17.32
N GLU A 116 7.36 -21.43 16.70
CA GLU A 116 8.49 -22.36 16.75
C GLU A 116 9.66 -21.89 15.86
N GLN A 117 9.38 -21.50 14.61
CA GLN A 117 10.42 -21.10 13.66
C GLN A 117 10.76 -19.60 13.76
N PHE A 118 9.81 -18.79 14.21
CA PHE A 118 9.98 -17.35 14.42
C PHE A 118 9.57 -16.96 15.85
N PRO A 119 10.34 -17.35 16.90
CA PRO A 119 9.94 -17.12 18.27
C PRO A 119 9.64 -15.67 18.61
N ARG A 120 8.58 -15.44 19.39
CA ARG A 120 8.28 -14.14 19.98
C ARG A 120 9.43 -13.72 20.90
N GLY A 121 9.80 -12.45 20.89
CA GLY A 121 10.91 -11.90 21.66
C GLY A 121 12.31 -12.14 21.08
N ALA A 122 12.46 -12.94 20.02
CA ALA A 122 13.74 -13.13 19.36
C ALA A 122 14.17 -11.89 18.59
N ASN A 123 15.48 -11.60 18.55
CA ASN A 123 16.04 -10.55 17.71
C ASN A 123 16.24 -11.03 16.27
N TRP A 124 16.11 -10.12 15.32
CA TRP A 124 16.14 -10.39 13.89
C TRP A 124 17.36 -9.73 13.24
N ILE A 125 17.89 -10.34 12.18
CA ILE A 125 18.88 -9.73 11.30
C ILE A 125 18.24 -9.61 9.91
N MET A 126 18.01 -8.39 9.45
CA MET A 126 17.59 -8.09 8.08
C MET A 126 18.84 -7.85 7.24
N ILE A 127 19.06 -8.70 6.25
CA ILE A 127 20.14 -8.56 5.28
C ILE A 127 19.53 -8.14 3.95
N GLY A 128 19.76 -6.90 3.54
CA GLY A 128 19.15 -6.35 2.34
C GLY A 128 19.16 -4.82 2.33
N PRO A 129 18.62 -4.22 1.26
CA PRO A 129 18.68 -2.78 1.06
C PRO A 129 17.88 -2.03 2.12
N THR A 130 18.54 -1.10 2.79
CA THR A 130 17.95 -0.31 3.88
C THR A 130 17.24 0.94 3.40
N GLY A 131 17.83 1.69 2.46
CA GLY A 131 17.46 3.07 2.07
C GLY A 131 15.97 3.34 1.76
N PRO A 132 15.59 3.65 0.51
CA PRO A 132 14.20 4.01 0.20
C PRO A 132 13.28 2.79 0.04
N ARG A 133 13.69 1.61 0.52
CA ARG A 133 12.92 0.37 0.34
C ARG A 133 11.93 0.18 1.49
N ARG A 134 10.66 -0.10 1.16
CA ARG A 134 9.59 -0.44 2.12
C ARG A 134 10.00 -1.58 3.06
N LEU A 135 10.73 -2.56 2.54
CA LEU A 135 11.06 -3.79 3.25
C LEU A 135 11.83 -3.55 4.55
N ARG A 136 12.72 -2.56 4.60
CA ARG A 136 13.46 -2.23 5.83
C ARG A 136 12.49 -1.92 6.98
N LEU A 137 11.63 -0.92 6.79
CA LEU A 137 10.68 -0.48 7.81
C LEU A 137 9.71 -1.60 8.19
N ALA A 138 9.31 -2.40 7.20
CA ALA A 138 8.38 -3.50 7.42
C ALA A 138 8.96 -4.64 8.26
N VAL A 139 10.19 -5.07 7.97
CA VAL A 139 10.87 -6.13 8.74
C VAL A 139 11.26 -5.64 10.13
N GLU A 140 11.70 -4.38 10.25
CA GLU A 140 11.97 -3.76 11.53
C GLU A 140 10.70 -3.71 12.40
N HIS A 141 9.58 -3.25 11.84
CA HIS A 141 8.28 -3.24 12.52
C HIS A 141 7.83 -4.65 12.91
N LEU A 142 7.96 -5.63 12.03
CA LEU A 142 7.58 -7.02 12.32
C LEU A 142 8.35 -7.60 13.50
N ALA A 143 9.66 -7.38 13.56
CA ALA A 143 10.47 -7.82 14.70
C ALA A 143 9.98 -7.16 15.99
N GLN A 144 9.72 -5.85 15.98
CA GLN A 144 9.23 -5.09 17.13
C GLN A 144 7.83 -5.54 17.57
N HIS A 145 6.92 -5.73 16.63
CA HIS A 145 5.57 -6.25 16.87
C HIS A 145 5.61 -7.66 17.48
N ARG A 146 6.61 -8.47 17.12
CA ARG A 146 6.86 -9.79 17.72
C ARG A 146 7.70 -9.74 19.01
N GLY A 147 8.06 -8.57 19.49
CA GLY A 147 8.74 -8.34 20.78
C GLY A 147 10.27 -8.35 20.73
N GLY A 148 10.87 -8.35 19.55
CA GLY A 148 12.32 -8.35 19.33
C GLY A 148 12.88 -7.06 18.74
N SER A 149 14.20 -6.91 18.78
CA SER A 149 14.92 -5.87 18.03
C SER A 149 15.32 -6.35 16.64
N CYS A 150 15.47 -5.43 15.68
CA CYS A 150 15.96 -5.73 14.33
C CYS A 150 17.32 -5.07 14.08
N TYR A 151 18.31 -5.87 13.70
CA TYR A 151 19.62 -5.42 13.25
C TYR A 151 19.67 -5.46 11.72
N HIS A 152 20.43 -4.53 11.13
CA HIS A 152 20.49 -4.38 9.68
C HIS A 152 21.90 -4.62 9.16
N VAL A 153 21.99 -5.38 8.08
CA VAL A 153 23.18 -5.48 7.22
C VAL A 153 22.78 -4.99 5.84
N ASP A 154 23.28 -3.81 5.47
CA ASP A 154 22.99 -3.17 4.19
C ASP A 154 23.85 -3.80 3.08
N LEU A 155 23.27 -3.95 1.89
CA LEU A 155 23.90 -4.53 0.70
C LEU A 155 23.65 -3.67 -0.54
#